data_AF-A0A964M005-F1
#
_entry.id   AF-A0A964M005-F1
#
_cell.length_a   1.000
_cell.length_b   1.000
_cell.length_c   1.000
_cell.angle_alpha   90.00
_cell.angle_beta   90.00
_cell.angle_gamma   90.00
#
_symmetry.space_group_name_H-M   'P 1'
#
loop_
_entity.id
_entity.type
_entity.pdbx_description
1 polymer ?
#
loop_
_entity_poly.entity_id
_entity_poly.type
_entity_poly.pdbx_seq_one_letter_code
_entity_poly.pdbx_strand_id
1 'polypeptide(L)'
;MDIVSFIKRRAIRIFPLYYLSIFFLIFMDYIGSANIPNCAYPFALTYTTNFINKGCDHSTISHFWSLSVEEHFYLFWPLIFTLGKRVSAIAAGLLVLACLNLGTTFYSHTDGWYPNRWTFPAMLPILCGCLTAILHKHWLVSSIFEDKTKSNIVLISIIAGLCSPAFISSYTPWLLSICSLLVYIKQNQDSTLVRVLEFKPLAMIGIISYGLYVWQGIFTGNGPYRTGAAFPPPLYTGLWLTFLVAPLSYVLFERPLLKLKDKYSWQREKRDKNDTDNYSRQSKRQFPA
;
A
#
# COMPACT_ATOMS: atom_id res chain seq x y z
N MET A 1 15.30 -10.35 11.38
CA MET A 1 14.16 -9.41 11.31
C MET A 1 13.03 -10.08 12.06
N ASP A 2 12.43 -9.44 13.06
CA ASP A 2 11.27 -10.04 13.74
C ASP A 2 10.02 -9.89 12.86
N ILE A 3 9.60 -11.01 12.26
CA ILE A 3 8.43 -11.10 11.38
C ILE A 3 7.15 -10.82 12.17
N VAL A 4 7.08 -11.27 13.43
CA VAL A 4 5.88 -11.12 14.26
C VAL A 4 5.64 -9.65 14.57
N SER A 5 6.66 -8.92 15.01
CA SER A 5 6.54 -7.47 15.22
C SER A 5 6.24 -6.71 13.93
N PHE A 6 6.74 -7.18 12.78
CA PHE A 6 6.40 -6.59 11.49
C PHE A 6 4.92 -6.74 11.14
N ILE A 7 4.36 -7.95 11.27
CA ILE A 7 2.94 -8.23 11.03
C ILE A 7 2.07 -7.41 12.00
N LYS A 8 2.39 -7.42 13.30
CA LYS A 8 1.64 -6.65 14.32
C LYS A 8 1.54 -5.17 13.99
N ARG A 9 2.66 -4.53 13.59
CA ARG A 9 2.67 -3.11 13.24
C ARG A 9 1.81 -2.76 12.01
N ARG A 10 1.65 -3.71 11.09
CA ARG A 10 0.84 -3.54 9.88
C ARG A 10 -0.64 -3.82 10.16
N ALA A 11 -0.93 -4.89 10.88
CA ALA A 11 -2.28 -5.20 11.35
C ALA A 11 -2.89 -4.02 12.12
N ILE A 12 -2.15 -3.42 13.08
CA ILE A 12 -2.62 -2.23 13.84
C ILE A 12 -2.89 -1.02 12.94
N ARG A 13 -2.18 -0.89 11.81
CA ARG A 13 -2.35 0.23 10.89
C ARG A 13 -3.56 0.04 9.97
N ILE A 14 -3.80 -1.18 9.49
CA ILE A 14 -4.73 -1.47 8.40
C ILE A 14 -6.06 -1.98 8.96
N PHE A 15 -6.03 -3.01 9.81
CA PHE A 15 -7.23 -3.75 10.20
C PHE A 15 -8.29 -2.90 10.88
N PRO A 16 -7.97 -1.98 11.82
CA PRO A 16 -9.01 -1.29 12.55
C PRO A 16 -9.94 -0.50 11.63
N LEU A 17 -9.37 0.32 10.75
CA LEU A 17 -10.17 1.15 9.84
C LEU A 17 -10.88 0.32 8.78
N TYR A 18 -10.20 -0.73 8.29
CA TYR A 18 -10.78 -1.66 7.33
C TYR A 18 -12.02 -2.38 7.87
N TYR A 19 -11.96 -2.91 9.08
CA TYR A 19 -13.13 -3.56 9.68
C TYR A 19 -14.20 -2.54 10.08
N LEU A 20 -13.81 -1.36 10.57
CA LEU A 20 -14.75 -0.27 10.85
C LEU A 20 -15.56 0.10 9.60
N SER A 21 -14.92 0.19 8.44
CA SER A 21 -15.61 0.51 7.20
C SER A 21 -16.53 -0.62 6.70
N ILE A 22 -16.13 -1.89 6.87
CA ILE A 22 -17.02 -3.03 6.58
C ILE A 22 -18.24 -3.01 7.49
N PHE A 23 -18.07 -2.80 8.80
CA PHE A 23 -19.20 -2.70 9.74
C PHE A 23 -20.12 -1.52 9.40
N PHE A 24 -19.56 -0.39 8.97
CA PHE A 24 -20.34 0.74 8.46
C PHE A 24 -21.18 0.35 7.23
N LEU A 25 -20.61 -0.40 6.29
CA LEU A 25 -21.34 -0.87 5.11
C LEU A 25 -22.44 -1.89 5.45
N ILE A 26 -22.19 -2.80 6.39
CA ILE A 26 -23.21 -3.73 6.89
C ILE A 26 -24.36 -2.95 7.54
N PHE A 27 -24.06 -1.91 8.31
CA PHE A 27 -25.07 -1.05 8.93
C PHE A 27 -25.89 -0.26 7.89
N MET A 28 -25.24 0.30 6.87
CA MET A 28 -25.93 1.02 5.78
C MET A 28 -26.82 0.10 4.95
N ASP A 29 -26.41 -1.15 4.77
CA ASP A 29 -27.21 -2.16 4.09
C ASP A 29 -28.38 -2.64 4.94
N TYR A 30 -28.20 -2.78 6.26
CA TYR A 30 -29.27 -3.10 7.20
C TYR A 30 -30.39 -2.05 7.22
N ILE A 31 -30.06 -0.76 7.02
CA ILE A 31 -31.05 0.33 6.88
C ILE A 31 -31.68 0.35 5.48
N GLY A 32 -31.29 -0.56 4.58
CA GLY A 32 -31.84 -0.69 3.23
C GLY A 32 -31.32 0.36 2.24
N SER A 33 -30.22 1.05 2.57
CA SER A 33 -29.70 2.16 1.74
C SER A 33 -28.68 1.71 0.68
N ALA A 34 -27.90 0.66 0.96
CA ALA A 34 -26.76 0.25 0.14
C ALA A 34 -27.04 -0.88 -0.85
N ASN A 35 -27.99 -1.78 -0.56
CA ASN A 35 -28.34 -2.94 -1.40
C ASN A 35 -27.11 -3.75 -1.86
N ILE A 36 -26.21 -4.04 -0.92
CA ILE A 36 -24.97 -4.78 -1.19
C ILE A 36 -25.30 -6.28 -1.24
N PRO A 37 -24.82 -7.04 -2.25
CA PRO A 37 -25.02 -8.48 -2.27
C PRO A 37 -24.46 -9.15 -1.01
N ASN A 38 -25.26 -9.96 -0.31
CA ASN A 38 -24.83 -10.69 0.90
C ASN A 38 -23.57 -11.53 0.67
N CYS A 39 -23.35 -12.03 -0.56
CA CYS A 39 -22.16 -12.77 -0.91
C CYS A 39 -20.87 -11.92 -0.91
N ALA A 40 -20.93 -10.59 -0.91
CA ALA A 40 -19.76 -9.71 -0.90
C ALA A 40 -19.05 -9.66 0.46
N TYR A 41 -19.82 -9.68 1.57
CA TYR A 41 -19.27 -9.53 2.92
C TYR A 41 -18.30 -10.63 3.34
N PRO A 42 -18.55 -11.93 3.06
CA PRO A 42 -17.57 -12.98 3.32
C PRO A 42 -16.21 -12.70 2.67
N PHE A 43 -16.18 -12.27 1.39
CA PHE A 43 -14.93 -11.93 0.71
C PHE A 43 -14.23 -10.71 1.33
N ALA A 44 -14.99 -9.71 1.80
CA ALA A 44 -14.45 -8.55 2.49
C ALA A 44 -13.83 -8.93 3.85
N LEU A 45 -14.54 -9.73 4.65
CA LEU A 45 -14.07 -10.12 5.98
C LEU A 45 -12.80 -11.00 5.95
N THR A 46 -12.66 -11.83 4.91
CA THR A 46 -11.53 -12.75 4.75
C THR A 46 -10.37 -12.19 3.90
N TYR A 47 -10.43 -10.92 3.49
CA TYR A 47 -9.43 -10.31 2.59
C TYR A 47 -9.27 -11.07 1.25
N THR A 48 -10.37 -11.57 0.68
CA THR A 48 -10.37 -12.26 -0.62
C THR A 48 -11.20 -11.55 -1.70
N THR A 49 -11.53 -10.27 -1.50
CA THR A 49 -12.27 -9.45 -2.47
C THR A 49 -11.62 -9.36 -3.84
N ASN A 50 -10.31 -9.61 -3.94
CA ASN A 50 -9.59 -9.68 -5.20
C ASN A 50 -9.95 -10.91 -6.05
N PHE A 51 -10.57 -11.92 -5.46
CA PHE A 51 -11.13 -13.09 -6.14
C PHE A 51 -12.65 -13.06 -6.22
N ILE A 52 -13.30 -11.93 -5.97
CA ILE A 52 -14.76 -11.85 -6.01
C ILE A 52 -15.29 -12.04 -7.46
N ASN A 53 -16.42 -12.74 -7.58
CA ASN A 53 -17.15 -12.83 -8.84
C ASN A 53 -17.84 -11.49 -9.13
N LYS A 54 -17.95 -11.12 -10.41
CA LYS A 54 -18.64 -9.89 -10.86
C LYS A 54 -20.07 -9.77 -10.34
N GLY A 55 -20.80 -10.88 -10.20
CA GLY A 55 -22.17 -10.87 -9.66
C GLY A 55 -22.28 -10.56 -8.16
N CYS A 56 -21.17 -10.68 -7.43
CA CYS A 56 -21.07 -10.33 -6.01
C CYS A 56 -20.28 -9.03 -5.79
N ASP A 57 -19.66 -8.45 -6.82
CA ASP A 57 -18.92 -7.21 -6.70
C ASP A 57 -19.89 -6.03 -6.56
N HIS A 58 -19.54 -5.08 -5.69
CA HIS A 58 -20.33 -3.87 -5.46
C HIS A 58 -19.40 -2.66 -5.42
N SER A 59 -19.85 -1.53 -5.98
CA SER A 59 -19.02 -0.34 -6.16
C SER A 59 -18.37 0.19 -4.86
N THR A 60 -19.02 0.00 -3.72
CA THR A 60 -18.55 0.44 -2.39
C THR A 60 -17.54 -0.50 -1.74
N ILE A 61 -17.46 -1.76 -2.19
CA ILE A 61 -16.54 -2.79 -1.65
C ILE A 61 -15.42 -3.09 -2.66
N SER A 62 -15.67 -2.85 -3.95
CA SER A 62 -14.79 -3.25 -5.05
C SER A 62 -13.33 -2.87 -4.78
N HIS A 63 -13.08 -1.63 -4.36
CA HIS A 63 -11.75 -1.11 -4.09
C HIS A 63 -10.93 -1.91 -3.06
N PHE A 64 -11.55 -2.68 -2.16
CA PHE A 64 -10.83 -3.55 -1.20
C PHE A 64 -9.99 -4.65 -1.86
N TRP A 65 -10.17 -4.91 -3.17
CA TRP A 65 -9.35 -5.86 -3.92
C TRP A 65 -7.85 -5.55 -3.79
N SER A 66 -7.44 -4.29 -3.88
CA SER A 66 -6.01 -3.94 -3.81
C SER A 66 -5.47 -4.04 -2.39
N LEU A 67 -6.32 -3.84 -1.37
CA LEU A 67 -5.94 -4.05 0.02
C LEU A 67 -5.77 -5.54 0.35
N SER A 68 -6.61 -6.39 -0.24
CA SER A 68 -6.49 -7.86 -0.18
C SER A 68 -5.17 -8.33 -0.80
N VAL A 69 -4.79 -7.78 -1.96
CA VAL A 69 -3.50 -8.07 -2.61
C VAL A 69 -2.33 -7.61 -1.73
N GLU A 70 -2.43 -6.43 -1.11
CA GLU A 70 -1.41 -5.92 -0.20
C GLU A 70 -1.21 -6.84 1.02
N GLU A 71 -2.30 -7.29 1.66
CA GLU A 71 -2.21 -8.24 2.78
C GLU A 71 -1.63 -9.59 2.35
N HIS A 72 -2.07 -10.16 1.22
CA HIS A 72 -1.47 -11.37 0.67
C HIS A 72 0.04 -11.21 0.47
N PHE A 73 0.48 -10.09 -0.12
CA PHE A 73 1.89 -9.80 -0.30
C PHE A 73 2.63 -9.74 1.05
N TYR A 74 2.01 -9.18 2.09
CA TYR A 74 2.61 -9.04 3.41
C TYR A 74 2.77 -10.33 4.20
N LEU A 75 1.99 -11.36 3.87
CA LEU A 75 2.16 -12.69 4.44
C LEU A 75 3.39 -13.42 3.88
N PHE A 76 3.61 -13.33 2.57
CA PHE A 76 4.69 -14.08 1.91
C PHE A 76 6.03 -13.33 1.87
N TRP A 77 6.00 -12.02 1.64
CA TRP A 77 7.21 -11.24 1.36
C TRP A 77 8.24 -11.20 2.49
N PRO A 78 7.87 -11.06 3.77
CA PRO A 78 8.83 -11.06 4.87
C PRO A 78 9.62 -12.37 4.98
N LEU A 79 8.97 -13.51 4.67
CA LEU A 79 9.60 -14.83 4.67
C LEU A 79 10.71 -14.88 3.61
N ILE A 80 10.43 -14.41 2.40
CA ILE A 80 11.41 -14.31 1.31
C ILE A 80 12.58 -13.39 1.71
N PHE A 81 12.31 -12.33 2.45
CA PHE A 81 13.35 -11.42 2.97
C PHE A 81 14.27 -12.06 4.01
N THR A 82 13.78 -13.03 4.79
CA THR A 82 14.63 -13.76 5.74
C THR A 82 15.64 -14.68 5.08
N LEU A 83 15.41 -15.09 3.83
CA LEU A 83 16.34 -15.92 3.03
C LEU A 83 17.55 -15.14 2.50
N GLY A 84 17.57 -13.82 2.69
CA GLY A 84 18.70 -12.96 2.34
C GLY A 84 18.53 -12.18 1.04
N LYS A 85 19.20 -11.03 0.95
CA LYS A 85 18.98 -10.00 -0.08
C LYS A 85 19.10 -10.52 -1.52
N ARG A 86 20.05 -11.42 -1.79
CA ARG A 86 20.25 -11.99 -3.14
C ARG A 86 19.06 -12.86 -3.54
N VAL A 87 18.62 -13.75 -2.64
CA VAL A 87 17.44 -14.60 -2.87
C VAL A 87 16.19 -13.76 -3.04
N SER A 88 16.00 -12.74 -2.20
CA SER A 88 14.85 -11.83 -2.32
C SER A 88 14.86 -11.04 -3.63
N ALA A 89 16.03 -10.63 -4.14
CA ALA A 89 16.16 -9.96 -5.42
C ALA A 89 15.82 -10.88 -6.61
N ILE A 90 16.33 -12.12 -6.58
CA ILE A 90 16.04 -13.13 -7.60
C ILE A 90 14.56 -13.47 -7.58
N ALA A 91 13.99 -13.73 -6.40
CA ALA A 91 12.56 -13.99 -6.24
C ALA A 91 11.71 -12.81 -6.72
N ALA A 92 12.08 -11.57 -6.40
CA ALA A 92 11.42 -10.37 -6.91
C ALA A 92 11.41 -10.35 -8.45
N GLY A 93 12.59 -10.55 -9.06
CA GLY A 93 12.74 -10.54 -10.51
C GLY A 93 11.94 -11.65 -11.20
N LEU A 94 12.02 -12.88 -10.68
CA LEU A 94 11.25 -14.01 -11.21
C LEU A 94 9.74 -13.78 -11.08
N LEU A 95 9.28 -13.23 -9.96
CA LEU A 95 7.86 -12.91 -9.78
C LEU A 95 7.43 -11.77 -10.70
N VAL A 96 8.23 -10.73 -10.91
CA VAL A 96 7.94 -9.66 -11.88
C VAL A 96 7.76 -10.26 -13.27
N LEU A 97 8.69 -11.11 -13.72
CA LEU A 97 8.60 -11.79 -15.02
C LEU A 97 7.36 -12.67 -15.10
N ALA A 98 7.05 -13.45 -14.05
CA ALA A 98 5.84 -14.27 -13.99
C ALA A 98 4.58 -13.41 -14.10
N CYS A 99 4.50 -12.30 -13.37
CA CYS A 99 3.34 -11.40 -13.40
C CYS A 99 3.12 -10.79 -14.78
N LEU A 100 4.21 -10.39 -15.47
CA LEU A 100 4.14 -9.86 -16.83
C LEU A 100 3.64 -10.89 -17.85
N ASN A 101 4.04 -12.16 -17.72
CA ASN A 101 3.61 -13.25 -18.62
C ASN A 101 2.20 -13.76 -18.30
N LEU A 102 1.83 -13.85 -17.03
CA LEU A 102 0.48 -14.29 -16.62
C LEU A 102 -0.57 -13.21 -16.91
N GLY A 103 -0.22 -11.93 -16.72
CA GLY A 103 -1.11 -10.80 -16.97
C GLY A 103 -1.61 -10.71 -18.42
N THR A 104 -0.79 -11.13 -19.39
CA THR A 104 -1.17 -11.17 -20.82
C THR A 104 -1.98 -12.40 -21.21
N THR A 105 -1.82 -13.50 -20.47
CA THR A 105 -2.43 -14.80 -20.80
C THR A 105 -3.84 -14.96 -20.22
N PHE A 106 -4.08 -14.49 -18.99
CA PHE A 106 -5.40 -14.60 -18.33
C PHE A 106 -6.43 -13.54 -18.75
N TYR A 107 -6.01 -12.52 -19.50
CA TYR A 107 -6.88 -11.40 -19.90
C TYR A 107 -8.01 -11.83 -20.87
N SER A 108 -7.83 -12.94 -21.58
CA SER A 108 -8.68 -13.29 -22.73
C SER A 108 -9.85 -14.23 -22.41
N HIS A 109 -9.97 -14.84 -21.22
CA HIS A 109 -10.86 -16.00 -21.04
C HIS A 109 -11.59 -16.14 -19.68
N THR A 110 -12.13 -15.08 -19.06
CA THR A 110 -13.06 -15.29 -17.93
C THR A 110 -14.28 -14.37 -17.96
N ASP A 111 -15.38 -14.91 -18.47
CA ASP A 111 -16.70 -14.33 -18.27
C ASP A 111 -17.09 -14.49 -16.79
N GLY A 112 -17.18 -13.37 -16.07
CA GLY A 112 -17.63 -13.33 -14.66
C GLY A 112 -16.57 -13.02 -13.60
N TRP A 113 -15.28 -12.91 -13.92
CA TRP A 113 -14.23 -12.64 -12.92
C TRP A 113 -13.31 -11.47 -13.33
N TYR A 114 -12.51 -10.98 -12.38
CA TYR A 114 -11.49 -9.95 -12.61
C TYR A 114 -10.06 -10.51 -12.46
N PRO A 115 -9.51 -11.25 -13.43
CA PRO A 115 -8.16 -11.83 -13.32
C PRO A 115 -7.07 -10.79 -13.09
N ASN A 116 -7.26 -9.57 -13.58
CA ASN A 116 -6.33 -8.46 -13.38
C ASN A 116 -6.19 -8.05 -11.90
N ARG A 117 -7.19 -8.37 -11.07
CA ARG A 117 -7.17 -8.11 -9.62
C ARG A 117 -6.54 -9.26 -8.83
N TRP A 118 -6.33 -10.43 -9.44
CA TRP A 118 -5.77 -11.57 -8.75
C TRP A 118 -4.37 -11.28 -8.23
N THR A 119 -4.00 -11.93 -7.12
CA THR A 119 -2.82 -11.63 -6.33
C THR A 119 -1.53 -11.53 -7.17
N PHE A 120 -1.34 -12.42 -8.15
CA PHE A 120 -0.15 -12.40 -9.01
C PHE A 120 -0.12 -11.20 -9.97
N PRO A 121 -1.06 -11.01 -10.91
CA PRO A 121 -1.06 -9.82 -11.76
C PRO A 121 -1.02 -8.50 -10.97
N ALA A 122 -1.76 -8.44 -9.86
CA ALA A 122 -1.92 -7.22 -9.08
C ALA A 122 -0.71 -6.86 -8.19
N MET A 123 0.14 -7.82 -7.80
CA MET A 123 1.31 -7.51 -6.96
C MET A 123 2.47 -6.87 -7.72
N LEU A 124 2.40 -6.82 -9.07
CA LEU A 124 3.47 -6.34 -9.94
C LEU A 124 4.02 -4.95 -9.54
N PRO A 125 3.21 -3.91 -9.25
CA PRO A 125 3.73 -2.61 -8.80
C PRO A 125 4.54 -2.68 -7.52
N ILE A 126 4.08 -3.49 -6.56
CA ILE A 126 4.74 -3.67 -5.27
C ILE A 126 6.08 -4.37 -5.45
N LEU A 127 6.12 -5.41 -6.29
CA LEU A 127 7.35 -6.13 -6.64
C LEU A 127 8.36 -5.23 -7.38
N CYS A 128 7.90 -4.44 -8.36
CA CYS A 128 8.75 -3.46 -9.05
C CYS A 128 9.35 -2.48 -8.04
N GLY A 129 8.55 -1.93 -7.13
CA GLY A 129 9.05 -1.07 -6.06
C GLY A 129 10.08 -1.76 -5.16
N CYS A 130 9.88 -3.04 -4.82
CA CYS A 130 10.85 -3.80 -4.03
C CYS A 130 12.15 -4.06 -4.79
N LEU A 131 12.07 -4.41 -6.08
CA LEU A 131 13.23 -4.61 -6.94
C LEU A 131 14.03 -3.30 -7.07
N THR A 132 13.34 -2.18 -7.33
CA THR A 132 13.92 -0.85 -7.35
C THR A 132 14.59 -0.49 -6.02
N ALA A 133 13.98 -0.84 -4.88
CA ALA A 133 14.57 -0.64 -3.57
C ALA A 133 15.82 -1.52 -3.32
N ILE A 134 16.04 -2.60 -4.06
CA ILE A 134 17.30 -3.36 -4.02
C ILE A 134 18.33 -2.74 -4.97
N LEU A 135 17.89 -2.38 -6.18
CA LEU A 135 18.74 -1.87 -7.26
C LEU A 135 19.22 -0.43 -7.04
N HIS A 136 18.57 0.38 -6.22
CA HIS A 136 18.96 1.79 -6.02
C HIS A 136 20.41 1.98 -5.52
N LYS A 137 21.02 0.96 -4.94
CA LYS A 137 22.42 0.99 -4.45
C LYS A 137 23.44 0.51 -5.49
N HIS A 138 22.98 0.06 -6.65
CA HIS A 138 23.87 -0.37 -7.71
C HIS A 138 24.61 0.85 -8.28
N TRP A 139 25.91 0.71 -8.53
CA TRP A 139 26.81 1.82 -8.92
C TRP A 139 26.34 2.58 -10.18
N LEU A 140 25.77 1.87 -11.16
CA LEU A 140 25.18 2.48 -12.36
C LEU A 140 24.06 3.45 -12.01
N VAL A 141 23.22 3.09 -11.04
CA VAL A 141 22.09 3.91 -10.63
C VAL A 141 22.61 5.10 -9.83
N SER A 142 23.47 4.88 -8.82
CA SER A 142 23.99 5.98 -7.99
C SER A 142 24.75 7.02 -8.81
N SER A 143 25.56 6.60 -9.79
CA SER A 143 26.32 7.51 -10.66
C SER A 143 25.45 8.46 -11.48
N ILE A 144 24.22 8.05 -11.85
CA ILE A 144 23.29 8.89 -12.62
C ILE A 144 22.71 10.02 -11.74
N PHE A 145 22.48 9.78 -10.46
CA PHE A 145 21.83 10.74 -9.55
C PHE A 145 22.83 11.51 -8.67
N GLU A 146 24.10 11.09 -8.58
CA GLU A 146 25.15 11.86 -7.92
C GLU A 146 25.41 13.21 -8.62
N ASP A 147 25.28 13.24 -9.95
CA ASP A 147 25.40 14.45 -10.76
C ASP A 147 24.03 15.16 -10.87
N LYS A 148 23.92 16.36 -10.28
CA LYS A 148 22.69 17.16 -10.28
C LYS A 148 22.17 17.46 -11.68
N THR A 149 23.04 17.61 -12.67
CA THR A 149 22.64 17.93 -14.04
C THR A 149 21.96 16.72 -14.69
N LYS A 150 22.61 15.54 -14.61
CA LYS A 150 22.05 14.28 -15.08
C LYS A 150 20.76 13.93 -14.35
N SER A 151 20.74 14.17 -13.03
CA SER A 151 19.57 13.90 -12.20
C SER A 151 18.35 14.75 -12.59
N ASN A 152 18.54 16.04 -12.88
CA ASN A 152 17.46 16.91 -13.33
C ASN A 152 16.96 16.57 -14.74
N ILE A 153 17.86 16.16 -15.65
CA ILE A 153 17.46 15.65 -16.97
C ILE A 153 16.59 14.40 -16.81
N VAL A 154 17.01 13.47 -15.95
CA VAL A 154 16.23 12.26 -15.64
C VAL A 154 14.88 12.62 -15.03
N LEU A 155 14.81 13.60 -14.13
CA LEU A 155 13.53 14.07 -13.57
C LEU A 155 12.59 14.59 -14.66
N ILE A 156 13.09 15.36 -15.63
CA ILE A 156 12.28 15.86 -16.75
C ILE A 156 11.76 14.68 -17.59
N SER A 157 12.60 13.69 -17.89
CA SER A 157 12.18 12.49 -18.60
C SER A 157 11.13 11.68 -17.83
N ILE A 158 11.27 11.60 -16.50
CA ILE A 158 10.29 10.95 -15.61
C ILE A 158 8.95 11.70 -15.66
N ILE A 159 8.96 13.02 -15.51
CA ILE A 159 7.73 13.83 -15.54
C ILE A 159 7.06 13.74 -16.91
N ALA A 160 7.83 13.83 -17.99
CA ALA A 160 7.31 13.65 -19.35
C ALA A 160 6.68 12.26 -19.51
N GLY A 161 7.31 11.22 -18.93
CA GLY A 161 6.76 9.87 -18.96
C GLY A 161 5.47 9.70 -18.14
N LEU A 162 5.35 10.36 -16.99
CA LEU A 162 4.15 10.33 -16.16
C LEU A 162 2.98 11.10 -16.79
N CYS A 163 3.26 12.18 -17.50
CA CYS A 163 2.25 13.05 -18.11
C CYS A 163 1.91 12.67 -19.56
N SER A 164 2.72 11.84 -20.21
CA SER A 164 2.51 11.45 -21.61
C SER A 164 1.27 10.56 -21.76
N PRO A 165 0.27 10.94 -22.58
CA PRO A 165 -0.92 10.12 -22.81
C PRO A 165 -0.59 8.72 -23.33
N ALA A 166 0.46 8.59 -24.15
CA ALA A 166 0.91 7.31 -24.69
C ALA A 166 1.47 6.35 -23.62
N PHE A 167 2.01 6.90 -22.53
CA PHE A 167 2.50 6.10 -21.41
C PHE A 167 1.40 5.87 -20.39
N ILE A 168 0.48 6.81 -20.19
CA ILE A 168 -0.70 6.59 -19.34
C ILE A 168 -1.54 5.42 -19.87
N SER A 169 -1.67 5.28 -21.20
CA SER A 169 -2.37 4.13 -21.81
C SER A 169 -1.58 2.83 -21.73
N SER A 170 -0.27 2.90 -21.47
CA SER A 170 0.64 1.75 -21.40
C SER A 170 1.10 1.50 -19.97
N TYR A 171 0.57 0.45 -19.35
CA TYR A 171 0.84 0.14 -17.93
C TYR A 171 2.34 0.04 -17.57
N THR A 172 3.16 -0.57 -18.43
CA THR A 172 4.57 -0.84 -18.14
C THR A 172 5.46 0.42 -18.15
N PRO A 173 5.47 1.27 -19.21
CA PRO A 173 6.20 2.54 -19.19
C PRO A 173 5.80 3.47 -18.04
N TRP A 174 4.51 3.50 -17.70
CA TRP A 174 4.01 4.31 -16.59
C TRP A 174 4.56 3.80 -15.24
N LEU A 175 4.53 2.49 -15.01
CA LEU A 175 5.08 1.88 -13.80
C LEU A 175 6.61 2.11 -13.66
N LEU A 176 7.35 2.02 -14.76
CA LEU A 176 8.79 2.32 -14.79
C LEU A 176 9.08 3.78 -14.44
N SER A 177 8.23 4.70 -14.89
CA SER A 177 8.32 6.13 -14.58
C SER A 177 8.11 6.38 -13.08
N ILE A 178 7.12 5.71 -12.46
CA ILE A 178 6.89 5.77 -11.00
C ILE A 178 8.08 5.20 -10.23
N CYS A 179 8.61 4.04 -10.62
CA CYS A 179 9.77 3.44 -9.95
C CYS A 179 10.98 4.36 -10.03
N SER A 180 11.22 4.99 -11.19
CA SER A 180 12.30 5.95 -11.38
C SER A 180 12.11 7.21 -10.54
N LEU A 181 10.88 7.71 -10.40
CA LEU A 181 10.55 8.82 -9.51
C LEU A 181 10.88 8.50 -8.05
N LEU A 182 10.57 7.28 -7.58
CA LEU A 182 10.89 6.85 -6.22
C LEU A 182 12.40 6.82 -5.97
N VAL A 183 13.19 6.38 -6.96
CA VAL A 183 14.66 6.43 -6.88
C VAL A 183 15.15 7.88 -6.83
N TYR A 184 14.63 8.75 -7.71
CA TYR A 184 14.98 10.17 -7.73
C TYR A 184 14.73 10.82 -6.36
N ILE A 185 13.52 10.65 -5.81
CA ILE A 185 13.15 11.18 -4.49
C ILE A 185 14.13 10.66 -3.44
N LYS A 186 14.41 9.36 -3.41
CA LYS A 186 15.28 8.76 -2.40
C LYS A 186 16.72 9.29 -2.44
N GLN A 187 17.25 9.56 -3.63
CA GLN A 187 18.64 9.99 -3.82
C GLN A 187 18.81 11.51 -3.73
N ASN A 188 17.79 12.29 -4.10
CA ASN A 188 17.81 13.75 -4.10
C ASN A 188 16.93 14.37 -3.01
N GLN A 189 17.25 14.05 -1.75
CA GLN A 189 16.51 14.57 -0.59
C GLN A 189 16.56 16.11 -0.49
N ASP A 190 17.62 16.75 -0.98
CA ASP A 190 17.76 18.22 -0.96
C ASP A 190 17.04 18.96 -2.10
N SER A 191 16.38 18.23 -3.01
CA SER A 191 15.73 18.83 -4.18
C SER A 191 14.50 19.66 -3.84
N THR A 192 14.20 20.66 -4.67
CA THR A 192 12.97 21.48 -4.56
C THR A 192 11.72 20.63 -4.62
N LEU A 193 11.72 19.55 -5.42
CA LEU A 193 10.60 18.61 -5.51
C LEU A 193 10.30 17.97 -4.16
N VAL A 194 11.32 17.44 -3.48
CA VAL A 194 11.16 16.83 -2.15
C VAL A 194 10.67 17.87 -1.15
N ARG A 195 11.21 19.10 -1.19
CA ARG A 195 10.75 20.20 -0.33
C ARG A 195 9.27 20.54 -0.52
N VAL A 196 8.76 20.51 -1.76
CA VAL A 196 7.33 20.70 -2.06
C VAL A 196 6.51 19.53 -1.53
N LEU A 197 6.99 18.29 -1.69
CA LEU A 197 6.32 17.09 -1.17
C LEU A 197 6.27 17.05 0.36
N GLU A 198 7.28 17.63 1.03
CA GLU A 198 7.35 17.77 2.50
C GLU A 198 6.58 18.98 3.05
N PHE A 199 5.94 19.77 2.18
CA PHE A 199 5.10 20.88 2.61
C PHE A 199 4.00 20.37 3.55
N LYS A 200 3.88 20.97 4.74
CA LYS A 200 3.06 20.43 5.84
C LYS A 200 1.63 20.02 5.44
N PRO A 201 0.84 20.85 4.73
CA PRO A 201 -0.49 20.44 4.27
C PRO A 201 -0.47 19.19 3.38
N LEU A 202 0.49 19.09 2.46
CA LEU A 202 0.61 17.94 1.55
C LEU A 202 1.08 16.69 2.30
N ALA A 203 2.03 16.84 3.21
CA ALA A 203 2.46 15.76 4.10
C ALA A 203 1.31 15.26 5.00
N MET A 204 0.45 16.16 5.49
CA MET A 204 -0.76 15.80 6.25
C MET A 204 -1.73 14.95 5.42
N ILE A 205 -1.95 15.29 4.15
CA ILE A 205 -2.76 14.47 3.24
C ILE A 205 -2.13 13.07 3.10
N GLY A 206 -0.80 12.99 3.01
CA GLY A 206 -0.07 11.72 3.02
C GLY A 206 -0.28 10.89 4.29
N ILE A 207 -0.39 11.52 5.46
CA ILE A 207 -0.65 10.83 6.73
C ILE A 207 -2.05 10.23 6.77
N ILE A 208 -3.07 10.96 6.32
CA ILE A 208 -4.47 10.52 6.30
C ILE A 208 -4.85 9.76 5.02
N SER A 209 -3.89 9.54 4.11
CA SER A 209 -4.12 8.95 2.78
C SER A 209 -4.81 7.59 2.82
N TYR A 210 -4.50 6.79 3.85
CA TYR A 210 -5.13 5.49 4.04
C TYR A 210 -6.63 5.63 4.33
N GLY A 211 -7.02 6.50 5.26
CA GLY A 211 -8.42 6.80 5.53
C GLY A 211 -9.12 7.42 4.34
N LEU A 212 -8.46 8.34 3.62
CA LEU A 212 -9.00 8.90 2.38
C LEU A 212 -9.29 7.79 1.37
N TYR A 213 -8.38 6.85 1.16
CA TYR A 213 -8.57 5.73 0.23
C TYR A 213 -9.76 4.83 0.61
N VAL A 214 -9.88 4.44 1.89
CA VAL A 214 -10.98 3.58 2.36
C VAL A 214 -12.33 4.29 2.24
N TRP A 215 -12.43 5.52 2.76
CA TRP A 215 -13.69 6.26 2.76
C TRP A 215 -14.09 6.75 1.37
N GLN A 216 -13.12 7.05 0.49
CA GLN A 216 -13.38 7.43 -0.89
C GLN A 216 -14.08 6.30 -1.64
N GLY A 217 -13.56 5.07 -1.56
CA GLY A 217 -14.20 3.94 -2.23
C GLY A 217 -15.64 3.68 -1.76
N ILE A 218 -15.93 3.96 -0.49
CA ILE A 218 -17.25 3.81 0.11
C ILE A 218 -18.22 4.91 -0.31
N PHE A 219 -17.80 6.17 -0.26
CA PHE A 219 -18.70 7.30 -0.51
C PHE A 219 -18.79 7.71 -1.97
N THR A 220 -17.75 7.50 -2.76
CA THR A 220 -17.77 7.82 -4.19
C THR A 220 -18.13 6.62 -5.06
N GLY A 221 -17.92 5.39 -4.57
CA GLY A 221 -18.00 4.16 -5.36
C GLY A 221 -16.88 4.08 -6.40
N ASN A 222 -16.27 2.91 -6.54
CA ASN A 222 -15.22 2.65 -7.52
C ASN A 222 -15.71 1.60 -8.52
N GLY A 223 -16.47 2.00 -9.54
CA GLY A 223 -16.91 1.09 -10.61
C GLY A 223 -17.98 1.67 -11.54
N PRO A 224 -18.25 1.01 -12.68
CA PRO A 224 -19.27 1.44 -13.66
C PRO A 224 -20.72 1.25 -13.17
N TYR A 225 -20.91 0.73 -11.95
CA TYR A 225 -22.20 0.27 -11.41
C TYR A 225 -22.80 1.23 -10.38
N ARG A 226 -22.74 2.55 -10.63
CA ARG A 226 -23.58 3.51 -9.88
C ARG A 226 -25.02 3.39 -10.37
N THR A 227 -25.70 2.29 -10.06
CA THR A 227 -27.07 2.04 -10.51
C THR A 227 -28.02 1.90 -9.34
N GLY A 228 -28.98 2.81 -9.24
CA GLY A 228 -30.30 2.60 -8.62
C GLY A 228 -30.41 2.64 -7.09
N ALA A 229 -29.33 2.47 -6.32
CA ALA A 229 -29.39 2.53 -4.85
C ALA A 229 -29.20 3.95 -4.29
N ALA A 230 -29.74 4.22 -3.09
CA ALA A 230 -29.56 5.49 -2.38
C ALA A 230 -28.11 5.73 -1.92
N PHE A 231 -27.32 4.66 -1.80
CA PHE A 231 -25.93 4.67 -1.41
C PHE A 231 -25.08 3.86 -2.42
N PRO A 232 -23.89 4.33 -2.84
CA PRO A 232 -23.20 5.53 -2.40
C PRO A 232 -23.87 6.84 -2.88
N PRO A 233 -23.73 7.95 -2.13
CA PRO A 233 -24.33 9.23 -2.49
C PRO A 233 -23.79 9.77 -3.83
N PRO A 234 -24.39 10.86 -4.37
CA PRO A 234 -23.86 11.55 -5.55
C PRO A 234 -22.38 11.90 -5.39
N LEU A 235 -21.61 11.89 -6.49
CA LEU A 235 -20.15 12.01 -6.48
C LEU A 235 -19.65 13.21 -5.67
N TYR A 236 -20.25 14.38 -5.87
CA TYR A 236 -19.86 15.59 -5.16
C TYR A 236 -20.08 15.46 -3.65
N THR A 237 -21.26 14.95 -3.24
CA THR A 237 -21.58 14.70 -1.83
C THR A 237 -20.63 13.67 -1.23
N GLY A 238 -20.35 12.58 -1.95
CA GLY A 238 -19.43 11.53 -1.50
C GLY A 238 -17.98 12.03 -1.35
N LEU A 239 -17.55 12.94 -2.24
CA LEU A 239 -16.23 13.56 -2.15
C LEU A 239 -16.13 14.46 -0.91
N TRP A 240 -17.12 15.31 -0.66
CA TRP A 240 -17.18 16.12 0.55
C TRP A 240 -17.22 15.26 1.81
N LEU A 241 -18.05 14.21 1.83
CA LEU A 241 -18.10 13.26 2.94
C LEU A 241 -16.75 12.58 3.17
N THR A 242 -16.01 12.22 2.12
CA THR A 242 -14.68 11.64 2.27
C THR A 242 -13.71 12.61 2.96
N PHE A 243 -13.67 13.87 2.51
CA PHE A 243 -12.79 14.88 3.10
C PHE A 243 -13.19 15.29 4.51
N LEU A 244 -14.43 15.02 4.94
CA LEU A 244 -14.90 15.24 6.31
C LEU A 244 -14.64 14.01 7.20
N VAL A 245 -15.06 12.83 6.74
CA VAL A 245 -15.03 11.58 7.52
C VAL A 245 -13.61 11.04 7.65
N ALA A 246 -12.76 11.13 6.61
CA ALA A 246 -11.41 10.59 6.70
C ALA A 246 -10.54 11.28 7.77
N PRO A 247 -10.48 12.61 7.89
CA PRO A 247 -9.78 13.27 9.00
C PRO A 247 -10.38 12.96 10.37
N LEU A 248 -11.72 12.88 10.47
CA LEU A 248 -12.41 12.53 11.72
C LEU A 248 -12.06 11.10 12.17
N SER A 249 -12.16 10.14 11.25
CA SER A 249 -11.72 8.76 11.43
C SER A 249 -10.27 8.69 11.90
N TYR A 250 -9.39 9.47 11.27
CA TYR A 250 -7.98 9.49 11.64
C TYR A 250 -7.78 9.98 13.08
N VAL A 251 -8.44 11.07 13.48
CA VAL A 251 -8.27 11.65 14.83
C VAL A 251 -8.90 10.76 15.91
N LEU A 252 -10.10 10.24 15.66
CA LEU A 252 -10.90 9.52 16.64
C LEU A 252 -10.50 8.05 16.78
N PHE A 253 -10.10 7.41 15.69
CA PHE A 253 -9.92 5.95 15.64
C PHE A 253 -8.49 5.55 15.32
N GLU A 254 -7.91 6.06 14.23
CA GLU A 254 -6.60 5.62 13.77
C GLU A 254 -5.48 6.11 14.69
N ARG A 255 -5.46 7.40 15.05
CA ARG A 255 -4.39 8.01 15.85
C ARG A 255 -4.22 7.35 17.23
N PRO A 256 -5.27 7.05 18.01
CA PRO A 256 -5.13 6.30 19.26
C PRO A 256 -4.52 4.91 19.07
N LEU A 257 -4.95 4.17 18.05
CA LEU A 257 -4.47 2.81 17.77
C LEU A 257 -3.04 2.82 17.25
N LEU A 258 -2.68 3.81 16.43
CA LEU A 258 -1.31 4.00 15.94
C LEU A 258 -0.32 4.29 17.08
N LYS A 259 -0.73 4.93 18.18
CA LYS A 259 0.14 5.08 19.37
C LYS A 259 0.49 3.73 20.00
N LEU A 260 -0.36 2.71 19.88
CA LEU A 260 -0.08 1.35 20.38
C LEU A 260 0.99 0.65 19.55
N LYS A 261 1.17 1.05 18.29
CA LYS A 261 2.22 0.53 17.39
C LYS A 261 3.62 0.80 17.92
N ASP A 262 3.85 1.93 18.61
CA ASP A 262 5.16 2.34 19.10
C ASP A 262 5.73 1.36 20.14
N LYS A 263 4.85 0.60 20.82
CA LYS A 263 5.24 -0.50 21.72
C LYS A 263 5.94 -1.65 20.99
N TYR A 264 5.65 -1.85 19.71
CA TYR A 264 6.21 -2.91 18.87
C TYR A 264 7.30 -2.39 17.91
N SER A 265 7.88 -1.23 18.21
CA SER A 265 8.97 -0.65 17.41
C SER A 265 10.30 -1.34 17.73
N TRP A 266 11.03 -1.73 16.68
CA TRP A 266 12.34 -2.40 16.79
C TRP A 266 13.40 -1.57 17.55
N GLN A 267 13.22 -0.26 17.61
CA GLN A 267 14.10 0.63 18.37
C GLN A 267 13.98 0.42 19.88
N ARG A 268 12.81 0.02 20.38
CA ARG A 268 12.60 -0.26 21.81
C ARG A 268 13.22 -1.59 22.23
N GLU A 269 13.02 -2.65 21.43
CA GLU A 269 13.70 -3.94 21.65
C GLU A 269 15.24 -3.83 21.68
N LYS A 270 15.82 -2.98 20.82
CA LYS A 270 17.26 -2.70 20.86
C LYS A 270 17.69 -1.93 22.10
N ARG A 271 16.85 -1.02 22.59
CA ARG A 271 17.11 -0.24 23.80
C ARG A 271 17.03 -1.12 25.05
N ASP A 272 15.98 -1.93 25.15
CA ASP A 272 15.75 -2.84 26.27
C ASP A 272 16.82 -3.94 26.34
N LYS A 273 17.28 -4.46 25.19
CA LYS A 273 18.43 -5.39 25.12
C LYS A 273 19.76 -4.73 25.52
N ASN A 274 20.01 -3.51 25.07
CA ASN A 274 21.22 -2.78 25.46
C ASN A 274 21.23 -2.46 26.96
N ASP A 275 20.07 -2.15 27.55
CA ASP A 275 19.95 -1.87 28.99
C ASP A 275 20.14 -3.16 29.82
N THR A 276 19.55 -4.29 29.41
CA THR A 276 19.77 -5.59 30.09
C THR A 276 21.20 -6.12 29.95
N ASP A 277 21.85 -5.93 28.79
CA ASP A 277 23.27 -6.26 28.60
C ASP A 277 24.19 -5.34 29.43
N ASN A 278 23.83 -4.07 29.61
CA ASN A 278 24.59 -3.16 30.48
C ASN A 278 24.45 -3.53 31.96
N TYR A 279 23.24 -3.87 32.43
CA TYR A 279 23.02 -4.32 33.81
C TYR A 279 23.76 -5.63 34.12
N SER A 280 23.75 -6.60 33.20
CA SER A 280 24.47 -7.87 33.38
C SER A 280 26.00 -7.73 33.31
N ARG A 281 26.53 -6.76 32.55
CA ARG A 281 27.96 -6.40 32.57
C ARG A 281 28.37 -5.66 33.84
N GLN A 282 27.49 -4.81 34.40
CA GLN A 282 27.75 -4.13 35.67
C GLN A 282 27.70 -5.11 36.85
N SER A 283 26.76 -6.05 36.89
CA SER A 283 26.68 -7.05 37.96
C SER A 283 27.88 -8.00 37.96
N LYS A 284 28.39 -8.41 36.79
CA LYS A 284 29.63 -9.21 36.67
C LYS A 284 30.91 -8.47 37.06
N ARG A 285 30.91 -7.12 37.04
CA ARG A 285 32.05 -6.31 37.50
C ARG A 285 32.06 -6.08 39.01
N GLN A 286 30.91 -6.19 39.68
CA GLN A 286 30.79 -5.98 41.12
C GLN A 286 31.08 -7.22 41.97
N PHE A 287 31.11 -8.42 41.36
CA PHE A 287 31.50 -9.66 42.04
C PHE A 287 32.51 -10.43 41.17
N PRO A 288 33.79 -10.01 41.13
CA PRO A 288 34.84 -10.88 40.65
C PRO A 288 35.00 -12.04 41.65
N ALA A 289 34.94 -13.27 41.14
CA ALA A 289 35.30 -14.47 41.88
C ALA A 289 36.79 -14.46 42.25
#